data_AF-A0A0R3LLH7-F1
#
_entry.id   AF-A0A0R3LLH7-F1
#
_cell.length_a   1.000
_cell.length_b   1.000
_cell.length_c   1.000
_cell.angle_alpha   90.00
_cell.angle_beta   90.00
_cell.angle_gamma   90.00
#
_symmetry.space_group_name_H-M   'P 1'
#
loop_
_entity.id
_entity.type
_entity.pdbx_description
1 polymer ?
#
loop_
_entity_poly.entity_id
_entity_poly.type
_entity_poly.pdbx_seq_one_letter_code
_entity_poly.pdbx_strand_id
1 'polypeptide(L)'
;MDDYVRALADFVRDNQVWAAPIVLVLAFGESLAFVSLLVPAWGALVAIGALIGVSGISFWPVWLAGGIGAALGDWVSYWIGFKYKEHVAEMWPLSRYPGILLRGEDFVKKWGVPSIFIGRFFGPLRASVPLAAGIFEMSYWPFQIANFVSALIWSAALLLVGDVMGKIAEWLWRAA
;
A
#
# COMPACT_ATOMS: atom_id res chain seq x y z
N MET A 1 -12.94 -29.87 -13.17
CA MET A 1 -12.26 -28.80 -12.41
C MET A 1 -11.81 -27.68 -13.35
N ASP A 2 -11.39 -28.02 -14.57
CA ASP A 2 -10.99 -27.05 -15.61
C ASP A 2 -12.09 -26.08 -16.04
N ASP A 3 -13.36 -26.50 -16.06
CA ASP A 3 -14.48 -25.61 -16.41
C ASP A 3 -14.70 -24.49 -15.38
N TYR A 4 -14.49 -24.78 -14.09
CA TYR A 4 -14.59 -23.77 -13.04
C TYR A 4 -13.43 -22.78 -13.12
N VAL A 5 -12.21 -23.25 -13.43
CA VAL A 5 -11.03 -22.40 -13.60
C VAL A 5 -11.20 -21.48 -14.81
N ARG A 6 -11.74 -22.01 -15.93
CA ARG A 6 -12.06 -21.21 -17.12
C ARG A 6 -13.17 -20.21 -16.88
N ALA A 7 -14.27 -20.62 -16.25
CA ALA A 7 -15.36 -19.72 -15.88
C ALA A 7 -14.90 -18.60 -14.93
N LEU A 8 -14.01 -18.91 -13.99
CA LEU A 8 -13.41 -17.90 -13.11
C LEU A 8 -12.48 -16.96 -13.88
N ALA A 9 -11.65 -17.49 -14.79
CA ALA A 9 -10.76 -16.69 -15.62
C ALA A 9 -11.53 -15.76 -16.56
N ASP A 10 -12.60 -16.25 -17.19
CA ASP A 10 -13.48 -15.46 -18.06
C ASP A 10 -14.23 -14.39 -17.25
N PHE A 11 -14.74 -14.73 -16.06
CA PHE A 11 -15.36 -13.74 -15.16
C PHE A 11 -14.39 -12.64 -14.75
N VAL A 12 -13.13 -12.98 -14.40
CA VAL A 12 -12.08 -12.01 -14.05
C VAL A 12 -11.71 -11.17 -15.26
N ARG A 13 -11.69 -11.76 -16.46
CA ARG A 13 -11.38 -11.06 -17.72
C ARG A 13 -12.49 -10.08 -18.13
N ASP A 14 -13.74 -10.47 -17.96
CA ASP A 14 -14.91 -9.61 -18.23
C ASP A 14 -15.02 -8.47 -17.20
N ASN A 15 -14.59 -8.72 -15.95
CA ASN A 15 -14.59 -7.72 -14.88
C ASN A 15 -13.23 -7.06 -14.64
N GLN A 16 -12.27 -7.19 -15.57
CA GLN A 16 -10.91 -6.66 -15.41
C GLN A 16 -10.86 -5.14 -15.14
N VAL A 17 -11.91 -4.41 -15.57
CA VAL A 17 -12.08 -2.98 -15.32
C VAL A 17 -12.17 -2.67 -13.82
N TRP A 18 -12.67 -3.60 -12.99
CA TRP A 18 -12.77 -3.45 -11.55
C TRP A 18 -11.46 -3.72 -10.81
N ALA A 19 -10.48 -4.38 -11.43
CA ALA A 19 -9.20 -4.69 -10.79
C ALA A 19 -8.48 -3.42 -10.33
N ALA A 20 -8.45 -2.38 -11.18
CA ALA A 20 -7.80 -1.10 -10.85
C ALA A 20 -8.52 -0.36 -9.70
N PRO A 21 -9.85 -0.10 -9.74
CA PRO A 21 -10.58 0.48 -8.62
C PRO A 21 -10.43 -0.28 -7.30
N ILE A 22 -10.48 -1.62 -7.33
CA ILE A 22 -10.30 -2.45 -6.14
C ILE A 22 -8.89 -2.25 -5.56
N VAL A 23 -7.86 -2.32 -6.41
CA VAL A 23 -6.47 -2.08 -5.99
C VAL A 23 -6.28 -0.67 -5.45
N LEU A 24 -6.92 0.34 -6.04
CA LEU A 24 -6.88 1.71 -5.53
C LEU A 24 -7.43 1.78 -4.11
N VAL A 25 -8.62 1.21 -3.86
CA VAL A 25 -9.26 1.25 -2.54
C VAL A 25 -8.46 0.45 -1.51
N LEU A 26 -7.95 -0.71 -1.89
CA LEU A 26 -7.11 -1.54 -1.02
C LEU A 26 -5.80 -0.82 -0.67
N ALA A 27 -5.09 -0.28 -1.66
CA ALA A 27 -3.85 0.46 -1.45
C ALA A 27 -4.09 1.74 -0.64
N PHE A 28 -5.20 2.44 -0.87
CA PHE A 28 -5.62 3.59 -0.08
C PHE A 28 -5.86 3.22 1.39
N GLY A 29 -6.62 2.15 1.66
CA GLY A 29 -6.85 1.65 3.01
C GLY A 29 -5.55 1.21 3.71
N GLU A 30 -4.66 0.53 2.98
CA GLU A 30 -3.36 0.07 3.50
C GLU A 30 -2.40 1.23 3.83
N SER A 31 -2.56 2.38 3.17
CA SER A 31 -1.78 3.58 3.43
C SER A 31 -2.43 4.52 4.44
N LEU A 32 -3.68 4.28 4.82
CA LEU A 32 -4.35 5.06 5.84
C LEU A 32 -3.92 4.56 7.23
N ALA A 33 -3.35 5.44 8.06
CA ALA A 33 -2.74 5.06 9.33
C ALA A 33 -3.69 4.31 10.28
N PHE A 34 -4.99 4.60 10.23
CA PHE A 34 -6.01 3.96 11.06
C PHE A 34 -6.49 2.61 10.49
N VAL A 35 -6.69 2.54 9.17
CA VAL A 35 -7.26 1.36 8.50
C VAL A 35 -6.21 0.26 8.36
N SER A 36 -4.98 0.63 8.03
CA SER A 36 -3.84 -0.29 7.89
C SER A 36 -3.49 -1.04 9.19
N LEU A 37 -3.79 -0.47 10.36
CA LEU A 37 -3.64 -1.14 11.65
C LEU A 37 -4.71 -2.22 11.89
N LEU A 38 -5.87 -2.10 11.24
CA LEU A 38 -7.00 -3.03 11.41
C LEU A 38 -7.00 -4.14 10.36
N VAL A 39 -6.69 -3.79 9.10
CA VAL A 39 -6.78 -4.71 7.97
C VAL A 39 -5.51 -4.63 7.12
N PRO A 40 -4.62 -5.63 7.20
CA PRO A 40 -3.45 -5.70 6.34
C PRO A 40 -3.87 -6.14 4.92
N ALA A 41 -4.02 -5.20 4.00
CA ALA A 41 -4.40 -5.42 2.60
C ALA A 41 -3.23 -5.77 1.68
N TRP A 42 -1.98 -5.82 2.18
CA TRP A 42 -0.81 -6.22 1.39
C TRP A 42 -0.97 -7.61 0.74
N GLY A 43 -1.58 -8.57 1.45
CA GLY A 43 -1.80 -9.92 0.93
C GLY A 43 -2.75 -9.94 -0.27
N ALA A 44 -3.76 -9.07 -0.26
CA ALA A 44 -4.68 -8.90 -1.38
C ALA A 44 -3.98 -8.31 -2.61
N LEU A 45 -3.08 -7.33 -2.41
CA LEU A 45 -2.28 -6.76 -3.51
C LEU A 45 -1.35 -7.78 -4.16
N VAL A 46 -0.70 -8.64 -3.36
CA VAL A 46 0.13 -9.74 -3.88
C VAL A 46 -0.71 -10.76 -4.64
N ALA A 47 -1.89 -11.13 -4.11
CA ALA A 47 -2.81 -12.03 -4.79
C ALA A 47 -3.28 -11.46 -6.15
N ILE A 48 -3.59 -10.16 -6.20
CA ILE A 48 -3.95 -9.49 -7.45
C ILE A 48 -2.76 -9.46 -8.42
N GLY A 49 -1.54 -9.24 -7.92
CA GLY A 49 -0.31 -9.37 -8.72
C GLY A 49 -0.14 -10.76 -9.35
N ALA A 50 -0.41 -11.82 -8.59
CA ALA A 50 -0.39 -13.20 -9.12
C ALA A 50 -1.45 -13.42 -10.20
N LEU A 51 -2.64 -12.83 -10.02
CA LEU A 51 -3.71 -12.90 -11.02
C LEU A 51 -3.38 -12.16 -12.32
N ILE A 52 -2.62 -11.06 -12.27
CA ILE A 52 -2.17 -10.34 -13.48
C ILE A 52 -1.42 -11.29 -14.43
N GLY A 53 -0.52 -12.10 -13.91
CA GLY A 53 0.27 -13.06 -14.68
C GLY A 53 -0.55 -14.17 -15.33
N VAL A 54 -1.62 -14.62 -14.67
CA VAL A 54 -2.43 -15.77 -15.09
C VAL A 54 -3.62 -15.37 -15.97
N SER A 55 -4.26 -14.24 -15.69
CA SER A 55 -5.52 -13.82 -16.32
C SER A 55 -5.37 -12.76 -17.42
N GLY A 56 -4.15 -12.25 -17.64
CA GLY A 56 -3.87 -11.26 -18.70
C GLY A 56 -4.41 -9.86 -18.42
N ILE A 57 -4.70 -9.53 -17.15
CA ILE A 57 -5.05 -8.18 -16.73
C ILE A 57 -3.90 -7.23 -17.08
N SER A 58 -4.22 -6.05 -17.59
CA SER A 58 -3.19 -5.05 -17.89
C SER A 58 -2.47 -4.58 -16.62
N PHE A 59 -1.14 -4.68 -16.59
CA PHE A 59 -0.32 -4.25 -15.46
C PHE A 59 -0.43 -2.74 -15.20
N TRP A 60 -0.43 -1.93 -16.27
CA TRP A 60 -0.35 -0.47 -16.17
C TRP A 60 -1.50 0.17 -15.38
N PRO A 61 -2.79 -0.12 -15.65
CA PRO A 61 -3.89 0.46 -14.88
C PRO A 61 -3.87 0.05 -13.42
N VAL A 62 -3.52 -1.21 -13.12
CA VAL A 62 -3.48 -1.73 -11.75
C VAL A 62 -2.32 -1.11 -10.95
N TRP A 63 -1.16 -1.01 -11.57
CA TRP A 63 0.01 -0.36 -10.99
C TRP A 63 -0.23 1.12 -10.70
N LEU A 64 -0.77 1.88 -11.67
CA LEU A 64 -1.11 3.28 -11.47
C LEU A 64 -2.17 3.46 -10.38
N ALA A 65 -3.21 2.62 -10.39
CA ALA A 65 -4.24 2.66 -9.38
C ALA A 65 -3.70 2.35 -7.96
N GLY A 66 -2.81 1.37 -7.83
CA GLY A 66 -2.17 1.02 -6.56
C GLY A 66 -1.25 2.11 -6.05
N GLY A 67 -0.40 2.68 -6.92
CA GLY A 67 0.47 3.79 -6.56
C GLY A 67 -0.30 5.04 -6.18
N ILE A 68 -1.33 5.41 -6.94
CA ILE A 68 -2.19 6.57 -6.63
C ILE A 68 -2.97 6.32 -5.33
N GLY A 69 -3.58 5.15 -5.18
CA GLY A 69 -4.31 4.79 -3.96
C GLY A 69 -3.43 4.91 -2.71
N ALA A 70 -2.24 4.31 -2.74
CA ALA A 70 -1.28 4.40 -1.65
C ALA A 70 -0.81 5.85 -1.39
N ALA A 71 -0.50 6.61 -2.44
CA ALA A 71 -0.09 8.01 -2.29
C ALA A 71 -1.20 8.87 -1.66
N LEU A 72 -2.47 8.68 -2.08
CA LEU A 72 -3.62 9.37 -1.51
C LEU A 72 -3.86 8.98 -0.05
N GLY A 73 -3.70 7.70 0.32
CA GLY A 73 -3.82 7.24 1.70
C GLY A 73 -2.79 7.88 2.62
N ASP A 74 -1.53 7.94 2.18
CA ASP A 74 -0.45 8.58 2.92
C ASP A 74 -0.65 10.10 3.01
N TRP A 75 -1.21 10.73 1.96
CA TRP A 75 -1.55 12.14 1.98
C TRP A 75 -2.64 12.45 3.03
N VAL A 76 -3.69 11.63 3.09
CA VAL A 76 -4.73 11.76 4.12
C VAL A 76 -4.13 11.57 5.51
N SER A 77 -3.27 10.57 5.69
CA SER A 77 -2.56 10.33 6.96
C SER A 77 -1.70 11.53 7.37
N TYR A 78 -0.94 12.11 6.44
CA TYR A 78 -0.17 13.34 6.67
C TYR A 78 -1.07 14.51 7.05
N TRP A 79 -2.18 14.69 6.35
CA TRP A 79 -3.10 15.80 6.63
C TRP A 79 -3.78 15.67 7.99
N ILE A 80 -4.13 14.44 8.40
CA ILE A 80 -4.62 14.16 9.75
C ILE A 80 -3.54 14.51 10.78
N GLY A 81 -2.30 14.09 10.56
CA GLY A 81 -1.17 14.43 11.43
C GLY A 81 -0.97 15.95 11.55
N PHE A 82 -1.03 16.67 10.44
CA PHE A 82 -0.87 18.12 10.39
C PHE A 82 -2.00 18.87 11.08
N LYS A 83 -3.25 18.44 10.89
CA LYS A 83 -4.43 19.12 11.44
C LYS A 83 -4.64 18.85 12.92
N TYR A 84 -4.44 17.62 13.37
CA TYR A 84 -4.76 17.19 14.73
C TYR A 84 -3.52 17.13 15.65
N LYS A 85 -2.30 17.14 15.10
CA LYS A 85 -1.02 17.16 15.83
C LYS A 85 -1.00 16.17 17.01
N GLU A 86 -0.78 16.66 18.22
CA GLU A 86 -0.70 15.86 19.44
C GLU A 86 -2.01 15.11 19.76
N HIS A 87 -3.17 15.65 19.35
CA HIS A 87 -4.46 14.98 19.59
C HIS A 87 -4.61 13.68 18.80
N VAL A 88 -3.78 13.43 17.76
CA VAL A 88 -3.80 12.14 17.06
C VAL A 88 -3.34 11.00 17.95
N ALA A 89 -2.40 11.24 18.86
CA ALA A 89 -1.93 10.23 19.79
C ALA A 89 -3.04 9.73 20.72
N GLU A 90 -4.08 10.53 20.92
CA GLU A 90 -5.24 10.20 21.76
C GLU A 90 -6.39 9.55 20.98
N MET A 91 -6.36 9.57 19.65
CA MET A 91 -7.39 8.97 18.80
C MET A 91 -7.22 7.45 18.68
N TRP A 92 -8.32 6.71 18.85
CA TRP A 92 -8.37 5.27 18.58
C TRP A 92 -8.18 4.99 17.08
N PRO A 93 -7.40 3.96 16.65
CA PRO A 93 -6.65 2.97 17.43
C PRO A 93 -5.23 3.39 17.87
N LEU A 94 -4.73 4.55 17.43
CA LEU A 94 -3.36 5.00 17.71
C LEU A 94 -3.07 5.21 19.20
N SER A 95 -4.07 5.58 19.99
CA SER A 95 -3.97 5.65 21.46
C SER A 95 -3.61 4.33 22.13
N ARG A 96 -3.84 3.20 21.47
CA ARG A 96 -3.42 1.87 21.95
C ARG A 96 -1.95 1.57 21.66
N TYR A 97 -1.31 2.32 20.75
CA TYR A 97 0.05 2.09 20.29
C TYR A 97 0.90 3.38 20.22
N PRO A 98 1.07 4.12 21.33
CA PRO A 98 1.81 5.39 21.35
C PRO A 98 3.28 5.22 20.90
N GLY A 99 3.89 4.06 21.17
CA GLY A 99 5.27 3.76 20.76
C GLY A 99 5.49 3.68 19.25
N ILE A 100 4.44 3.47 18.45
CA ILE A 100 4.54 3.49 16.97
C ILE A 100 4.74 4.93 16.50
N LEU A 101 4.08 5.90 17.14
CA LEU A 101 4.20 7.32 16.81
C LEU A 101 5.59 7.85 17.13
N LEU A 102 6.12 7.54 18.32
CA LEU A 102 7.47 7.93 18.77
C LEU A 102 8.57 7.36 17.85
N ARG A 103 8.41 6.11 17.39
CA ARG A 103 9.35 5.52 16.43
C ARG A 103 9.30 6.19 15.07
N GLY A 104 8.09 6.53 14.59
CA GLY A 104 7.91 7.31 13.36
C GLY A 104 8.55 8.69 13.47
N GLU A 105 8.37 9.36 14.61
CA GLU A 105 9.00 10.64 14.94
C GLU A 105 10.54 10.57 14.89
N ASP A 106 11.14 9.65 15.64
CA ASP A 106 12.61 9.50 15.67
C ASP A 106 13.15 9.21 14.27
N PHE A 107 12.40 8.45 13.48
CA PHE A 107 12.78 8.10 12.13
C PHE A 107 12.70 9.30 11.17
N VAL A 108 11.63 10.08 11.23
CA VAL A 108 11.47 11.32 10.43
C VAL A 108 12.49 12.37 10.85
N LYS A 109 12.76 12.53 12.16
CA LYS A 109 13.80 13.45 12.67
C LYS A 109 15.20 13.06 12.20
N LYS A 110 15.50 11.76 12.17
CA LYS A 110 16.83 11.26 11.80
C LYS A 110 17.08 11.29 10.28
N TRP A 111 16.07 10.97 9.48
CA TRP A 111 16.24 10.74 8.03
C TRP A 111 15.55 11.76 7.14
N GLY A 112 14.61 12.58 7.64
CA GLY A 112 13.92 13.60 6.86
C GLY A 112 13.12 13.00 5.69
N VAL A 113 13.24 13.57 4.49
CA VAL A 113 12.51 13.13 3.27
C VAL A 113 12.76 11.65 2.92
N PRO A 114 14.01 11.13 2.96
CA PRO A 114 14.28 9.69 2.81
C PRO A 114 13.49 8.77 3.75
N SER A 115 13.07 9.24 4.93
CA SER A 115 12.31 8.45 5.89
C SER A 115 10.98 7.93 5.32
N ILE A 116 10.35 8.69 4.42
CA ILE A 116 9.07 8.34 3.79
C ILE A 116 9.26 7.11 2.90
N PHE A 117 10.35 7.13 2.13
CA PHE A 117 10.68 6.05 1.22
C PHE A 117 10.97 4.76 1.98
N ILE A 118 11.84 4.84 2.99
CA ILE A 118 12.27 3.67 3.76
C ILE A 118 11.10 3.17 4.63
N GLY A 119 10.37 4.07 5.27
CA GLY A 119 9.25 3.76 6.15
C GLY A 119 8.15 2.95 5.47
N ARG A 120 7.91 3.19 4.17
CA ARG A 120 6.90 2.45 3.40
C ARG A 120 7.20 0.96 3.26
N PHE A 121 8.47 0.54 3.25
CA PHE A 121 8.85 -0.87 3.18
C PHE A 121 8.86 -1.57 4.55
N PHE A 122 8.82 -0.80 5.65
CA PHE A 122 8.78 -1.32 7.01
C PHE A 122 7.35 -1.27 7.57
N GLY A 123 6.69 -2.43 7.64
CA GLY A 123 5.27 -2.55 8.03
C GLY A 123 4.82 -1.68 9.21
N PRO A 124 5.46 -1.74 10.39
CA PRO A 124 5.08 -0.92 11.54
C PRO A 124 5.34 0.58 11.35
N LEU A 125 6.35 0.94 10.55
CA LEU A 125 6.75 2.33 10.32
C LEU A 125 5.89 2.99 9.25
N ARG A 126 5.35 2.22 8.30
CA ARG A 126 4.54 2.69 7.17
C ARG A 126 3.34 3.55 7.57
N ALA A 127 2.58 3.14 8.59
CA ALA A 127 1.44 3.92 9.08
C ALA A 127 1.88 5.16 9.88
N SER A 128 3.02 5.05 10.56
CA SER A 128 3.51 6.08 11.49
C SER A 128 4.26 7.22 10.81
N VAL A 129 4.98 6.96 9.72
CA VAL A 129 5.86 7.94 9.07
C VAL A 129 5.09 9.07 8.39
N PRO A 130 4.04 8.83 7.57
CA PRO A 130 3.21 9.89 7.00
C PRO A 130 2.56 10.74 8.08
N LEU A 131 2.08 10.08 9.12
CA LEU A 131 1.40 10.74 10.23
C LEU A 131 2.36 11.61 11.05
N ALA A 132 3.53 11.07 11.42
CA ALA A 132 4.58 11.81 12.12
C ALA A 132 5.06 12.99 11.27
N ALA A 133 5.30 12.79 9.97
CA ALA A 133 5.68 13.88 9.06
C ALA A 133 4.65 15.02 9.05
N GLY A 134 3.36 14.70 9.17
CA GLY A 134 2.29 15.68 9.35
C GLY A 134 2.37 16.41 10.69
N ILE A 135 2.52 15.69 11.79
CA ILE A 135 2.62 16.25 13.15
C ILE A 135 3.77 17.25 13.27
N PHE A 136 4.92 16.95 12.66
CA PHE A 136 6.11 17.81 12.68
C PHE A 136 6.14 18.87 11.58
N GLU A 137 5.04 19.08 10.86
CA GLU A 137 4.91 20.11 9.82
C GLU A 137 6.02 20.05 8.76
N MET A 138 6.40 18.84 8.38
CA MET A 138 7.41 18.64 7.36
C MET A 138 6.96 19.26 6.03
N SER A 139 7.89 19.91 5.30
CA SER A 139 7.57 20.62 4.05
C SER A 139 6.71 19.78 3.10
N TYR A 140 5.51 20.30 2.79
CA TYR A 140 4.47 19.60 2.05
C TYR A 140 4.93 19.06 0.69
N TRP A 141 5.61 19.88 -0.11
CA TRP A 141 6.04 19.49 -1.46
C TRP A 141 7.11 18.38 -1.47
N PRO A 142 8.22 18.49 -0.71
CA PRO A 142 9.17 17.39 -0.58
C PRO A 142 8.53 16.09 -0.07
N PHE A 143 7.60 16.19 0.88
CA PHE A 143 6.86 15.03 1.38
C PHE A 143 6.04 14.36 0.27
N GLN A 144 5.23 15.13 -0.45
CA GLN A 144 4.35 14.58 -1.47
C GLN A 144 5.11 13.99 -2.65
N ILE A 145 6.21 14.61 -3.08
CA ILE A 145 7.04 14.06 -4.17
C ILE A 145 7.62 12.70 -3.73
N ALA A 146 8.22 12.63 -2.54
CA ALA A 146 8.77 11.39 -2.01
C ALA A 146 7.69 10.32 -1.78
N ASN A 147 6.50 10.72 -1.32
CA ASN A 147 5.34 9.85 -1.15
C ASN A 147 4.88 9.27 -2.51
N PHE A 148 4.64 10.09 -3.52
CA PHE A 148 4.19 9.59 -4.83
C PHE A 148 5.23 8.67 -5.48
N VAL A 149 6.51 9.05 -5.46
CA VAL A 149 7.58 8.23 -6.05
C VAL A 149 7.72 6.90 -5.31
N SER A 150 7.72 6.91 -3.98
CA SER A 150 7.78 5.68 -3.20
C SER A 150 6.53 4.81 -3.36
N ALA A 151 5.36 5.40 -3.57
CA ALA A 151 4.09 4.68 -3.74
C ALA A 151 4.08 3.89 -5.03
N LEU A 152 4.51 4.53 -6.12
CA LEU A 152 4.62 3.91 -7.43
C LEU A 152 5.63 2.75 -7.41
N ILE A 153 6.81 2.97 -6.81
CA ILE A 153 7.84 1.92 -6.72
C ILE A 153 7.36 0.75 -5.86
N TRP A 154 6.73 1.04 -4.73
CA TRP A 154 6.19 0.01 -3.83
C TRP A 154 5.07 -0.80 -4.49
N SER A 155 4.15 -0.14 -5.20
CA SER A 155 3.07 -0.82 -5.92
C SER A 155 3.63 -1.71 -7.03
N ALA A 156 4.63 -1.23 -7.79
CA ALA A 156 5.32 -2.06 -8.79
C ALA A 156 5.97 -3.28 -8.13
N ALA A 157 6.70 -3.08 -7.03
CA ALA A 157 7.39 -4.16 -6.33
C ALA A 157 6.42 -5.25 -5.86
N LEU A 158 5.29 -4.88 -5.22
CA LEU A 158 4.31 -5.87 -4.77
C LEU A 158 3.63 -6.62 -5.91
N LEU A 159 3.25 -5.91 -6.98
CA LEU A 159 2.60 -6.54 -8.13
C LEU A 159 3.56 -7.48 -8.86
N LEU A 160 4.82 -7.10 -9.03
CA LEU A 160 5.86 -7.94 -9.63
C LEU A 160 6.17 -9.16 -8.77
N VAL A 161 6.29 -8.99 -7.45
CA VAL A 161 6.47 -10.13 -6.52
C VAL A 161 5.28 -11.08 -6.62
N GLY A 162 4.05 -10.54 -6.67
CA GLY A 162 2.84 -11.34 -6.89
C GLY A 162 2.88 -12.12 -8.20
N ASP A 163 3.21 -11.47 -9.31
CA ASP A 163 3.32 -12.10 -10.63
C ASP A 163 4.36 -13.23 -10.64
N VAL A 164 5.55 -12.99 -10.08
CA VAL A 164 6.61 -14.01 -9.96
C VAL A 164 6.17 -15.17 -9.08
N MET A 165 5.54 -14.90 -7.94
CA MET A 165 5.01 -15.95 -7.05
C MET A 165 3.93 -16.78 -7.74
N GLY A 166 3.05 -16.14 -8.51
CA GLY A 166 2.04 -16.82 -9.32
C GLY A 166 2.67 -17.78 -10.34
N LYS A 167 3.69 -17.32 -11.06
CA LYS A 167 4.46 -18.15 -12.02
C LYS A 167 5.19 -19.32 -11.36
N ILE A 168 5.79 -19.10 -10.19
CA ILE A 168 6.47 -20.17 -9.43
C ILE A 168 5.46 -21.22 -8.95
N ALA A 169 4.30 -20.78 -8.45
CA ALA A 169 3.24 -21.69 -8.02
C ALA A 169 2.72 -22.55 -9.18
N GLU A 170 2.52 -21.94 -10.36
CA GLU A 170 2.14 -22.67 -11.57
C GLU A 170 3.23 -23.67 -12.01
N TRP A 171 4.50 -23.28 -11.95
CA TRP A 171 5.62 -24.17 -12.28
C TRP A 171 5.69 -25.37 -11.32
N LEU A 172 5.57 -25.14 -10.01
CA LEU A 172 5.55 -26.22 -9.01
C LEU A 172 4.37 -27.17 -9.24
N TRP A 173 3.20 -26.63 -9.58
CA TRP A 173 2.02 -27.45 -9.86
C TRP A 173 2.17 -28.30 -11.13
N ARG A 174 2.85 -27.78 -12.15
CA ARG A 174 3.12 -28.53 -13.39
C ARG A 174 4.25 -29.56 -13.23
N ALA A 175 5.13 -29.36 -12.25
CA ALA A 175 6.28 -30.24 -11.97
C ALA A 175 5.96 -31.37 -10.97
N ALA A 176 4.82 -31.31 -10.28
CA ALA A 176 4.31 -32.32 -9.36
C ALA A 176 3.31 -33.27 -10.05
#